data_AF-A0A3D4X428-F1
#
_entry.id   AF-A0A3D4X428-F1
#
_cell.length_a   1.000
_cell.length_b   1.000
_cell.length_c   1.000
_cell.angle_alpha   90.00
_cell.angle_beta   90.00
_cell.angle_gamma   90.00
#
_symmetry.space_group_name_H-M   'P 1'
#
loop_
_entity.id
_entity.type
_entity.pdbx_description
1 polymer ?
#
loop_
_entity_poly.entity_id
_entity_poly.type
_entity_poly.pdbx_seq_one_letter_code
_entity_poly.pdbx_strand_id
1 'polypeptide(L)'
;GRDAKLRKEVGPPGKPRADSFAESNVYICPALMLHQIRKQIGDQAFFDLAKAWVASNRNTVRDRAAFIAFVNTHTGKDFTQLINTWLDSPTTPK
;
A
#
# COMPACT_ATOMS: atom_id res chain seq x y z
N GLY A 1 2.41 17.11 -5.10
CA GLY A 1 1.02 16.61 -4.88
C GLY A 1 0.76 16.40 -3.40
N ARG A 2 -0.48 16.07 -3.01
CA ARG A 2 -0.86 15.87 -1.60
C ARG A 2 0.00 14.82 -0.88
N ASP A 3 0.34 13.71 -1.54
CA ASP A 3 1.26 12.67 -1.03
C ASP A 3 2.64 13.24 -0.63
N ALA A 4 3.30 13.98 -1.53
CA ALA A 4 4.62 14.58 -1.25
C ALA A 4 4.59 15.53 -0.03
N LYS A 5 3.51 16.32 0.11
CA LYS A 5 3.33 17.23 1.25
C LYS A 5 3.21 16.43 2.56
N LEU A 6 2.39 15.39 2.56
CA LEU A 6 2.17 14.54 3.75
C LEU A 6 3.45 13.83 4.19
N ARG A 7 4.23 13.26 3.27
CA ARG A 7 5.50 12.61 3.62
C ARG A 7 6.49 13.57 4.28
N LYS A 8 6.51 14.84 3.84
CA LYS A 8 7.34 15.90 4.43
C LYS A 8 6.85 16.32 5.82
N GLU A 9 5.54 16.41 6.01
CA GLU A 9 4.95 16.91 7.26
C GLU A 9 4.92 15.85 8.36
N VAL A 10 4.47 14.63 8.04
CA VAL A 10 4.13 13.59 9.03
C VAL A 10 4.86 12.27 8.78
N GLY A 11 5.82 12.26 7.85
CA GLY A 11 6.61 11.08 7.50
C GLY A 11 5.90 10.13 6.52
N PRO A 12 6.63 9.14 5.99
CA PRO A 12 6.06 8.09 5.15
C PRO A 12 5.08 7.21 5.93
N PRO A 13 4.06 6.61 5.29
CA PRO A 13 2.99 5.91 6.01
C PRO A 13 3.46 4.65 6.76
N GLY A 14 4.54 3.99 6.32
CA GLY A 14 5.16 2.86 7.00
C GLY A 14 6.17 3.24 8.09
N LYS A 15 6.57 4.52 8.14
CA LYS A 15 7.46 5.09 9.17
C LYS A 15 7.03 6.52 9.50
N PRO A 16 5.82 6.72 10.06
CA PRO A 16 5.34 8.06 10.39
C PRO A 16 6.22 8.68 11.48
N ARG A 17 6.14 10.00 11.64
CA ARG A 17 6.79 10.66 12.77
C ARG A 17 6.21 10.14 14.09
N ALA A 18 7.07 9.97 15.09
CA ALA A 18 6.67 9.41 16.39
C ALA A 18 5.65 10.27 17.16
N ASP A 19 5.60 11.58 16.86
CA ASP A 19 4.67 12.55 17.44
C ASP A 19 3.35 12.67 16.66
N SER A 20 3.16 11.87 15.60
CA SER A 20 2.02 11.94 14.70
C SER A 20 1.31 10.59 14.65
N PHE A 21 -0.01 10.56 14.88
CA PHE A 21 -0.79 9.33 14.85
C PHE A 21 -1.89 9.38 13.80
N ALA A 22 -1.93 8.36 12.93
CA ALA A 22 -2.99 8.13 11.94
C ALA A 22 -3.37 9.37 11.08
N GLU A 23 -2.37 10.20 10.77
CA GLU A 23 -2.52 11.36 9.90
C GLU A 23 -2.90 10.97 8.46
N SER A 24 -3.25 11.94 7.62
CA SER A 24 -3.71 11.66 6.24
C SER A 24 -2.71 10.84 5.39
N ASN A 25 -1.43 10.76 5.77
CA ASN A 25 -0.43 9.94 5.07
C ASN A 25 -0.82 8.46 5.05
N VAL A 26 -1.42 7.91 6.11
CA VAL A 26 -1.80 6.49 6.17
C VAL A 26 -2.98 6.15 5.25
N TYR A 27 -3.72 7.15 4.76
CA TYR A 27 -4.83 6.97 3.81
C TYR A 27 -4.42 7.28 2.37
N ILE A 28 -3.84 8.45 2.14
CA ILE A 28 -3.58 8.95 0.78
C ILE A 28 -2.41 8.23 0.15
N CYS A 29 -1.32 8.00 0.89
CA CYS A 29 -0.11 7.39 0.34
C CYS A 29 -0.34 5.92 -0.09
N PRO A 30 -0.97 5.06 0.73
CA PRO A 30 -1.29 3.69 0.31
C PRO A 30 -2.38 3.62 -0.77
N ALA A 31 -3.31 4.57 -0.85
CA ALA A 31 -4.28 4.61 -1.96
C ALA A 31 -3.58 4.78 -3.32
N LEU A 32 -2.55 5.63 -3.39
CA LEU A 32 -1.73 5.78 -4.60
C LEU A 32 -0.89 4.53 -4.89
N MET A 33 -0.36 3.87 -3.86
CA MET A 33 0.32 2.58 -4.00
C MET A 33 -0.60 1.53 -4.64
N LEU A 34 -1.81 1.37 -4.10
CA LEU A 34 -2.82 0.45 -4.65
C LEU A 34 -3.20 0.83 -6.09
N HIS A 35 -3.27 2.13 -6.40
CA HIS A 35 -3.50 2.59 -7.76
C HIS A 35 -2.36 2.18 -8.72
N GLN A 36 -1.09 2.19 -8.29
CA GLN A 36 0.01 1.69 -9.12
C GLN A 36 -0.08 0.18 -9.35
N ILE A 37 -0.47 -0.60 -8.33
CA ILE A 37 -0.75 -2.03 -8.51
C ILE A 37 -1.86 -2.22 -9.54
N ARG A 38 -2.98 -1.50 -9.38
CA ARG A 38 -4.11 -1.52 -10.33
C ARG A 38 -3.66 -1.23 -11.76
N LYS A 39 -2.81 -0.23 -11.99
CA LYS A 39 -2.29 0.09 -13.34
C LYS A 39 -1.48 -1.04 -13.95
N GLN A 40 -0.80 -1.86 -13.15
CA GLN A 40 0.06 -2.96 -13.63
C GLN A 40 -0.67 -4.28 -13.89
N ILE A 41 -1.81 -4.50 -13.22
CA ILE A 41 -2.59 -5.75 -13.35
C ILE A 41 -3.95 -5.55 -14.02
N GLY A 42 -4.39 -4.30 -14.20
CA GLY A 42 -5.68 -3.95 -14.77
C GLY A 42 -6.82 -3.97 -13.73
N ASP A 43 -7.94 -3.33 -14.09
CA ASP A 43 -9.05 -3.10 -13.19
C ASP A 43 -9.70 -4.39 -12.69
N GLN A 44 -10.01 -5.31 -13.61
CA GLN A 44 -10.68 -6.57 -13.28
C GLN A 44 -9.86 -7.38 -12.26
N ALA A 45 -8.57 -7.62 -12.56
CA ALA A 45 -7.69 -8.37 -11.67
C ALA A 45 -7.49 -7.66 -10.32
N PHE A 46 -7.44 -6.32 -10.31
CA PHE A 46 -7.32 -5.55 -9.07
C PHE A 46 -8.55 -5.71 -8.16
N PHE A 47 -9.76 -5.60 -8.72
CA PHE A 47 -10.97 -5.76 -7.92
C PHE A 47 -11.20 -7.21 -7.49
N ASP A 48 -10.81 -8.19 -8.30
CA ASP A 48 -10.82 -9.61 -7.92
C ASP A 48 -9.84 -9.90 -6.78
N LEU A 49 -8.61 -9.40 -6.86
CA LEU A 49 -7.62 -9.43 -5.79
C LEU A 49 -8.16 -8.81 -4.49
N ALA A 50 -8.76 -7.63 -4.57
CA ALA A 50 -9.29 -6.91 -3.40
C ALA A 50 -10.41 -7.69 -2.70
N LYS A 51 -11.36 -8.24 -3.47
CA LYS A 51 -12.43 -9.10 -2.95
C LYS A 51 -11.85 -10.36 -2.31
N ALA A 52 -10.89 -11.01 -2.97
CA ALA A 52 -10.26 -12.22 -2.48
C ALA A 52 -9.47 -11.98 -1.18
N TRP A 53 -8.77 -10.85 -1.06
CA TRP A 53 -8.07 -10.47 0.17
C TRP A 53 -9.03 -10.34 1.35
N VAL A 54 -10.14 -9.61 1.18
CA VAL A 54 -11.15 -9.41 2.24
C VAL A 54 -11.81 -10.74 2.62
N ALA A 55 -12.16 -11.57 1.64
CA ALA A 55 -12.79 -12.86 1.88
C ALA A 55 -11.86 -13.81 2.65
N SER A 56 -10.58 -13.89 2.27
CA SER A 56 -9.60 -14.84 2.83
C SER A 56 -9.12 -14.45 4.23
N ASN A 57 -9.22 -13.18 4.61
CA ASN A 57 -8.68 -12.66 5.86
C ASN A 57 -9.78 -12.12 6.80
N ARG A 58 -11.06 -12.45 6.54
CA ARG A 58 -12.19 -12.06 7.40
C ARG A 58 -11.94 -12.54 8.84
N ASN A 59 -12.15 -11.64 9.80
CA ASN A 59 -11.95 -11.89 11.24
C ASN A 59 -10.51 -12.25 11.63
N THR A 60 -9.52 -11.85 10.84
CA THR A 60 -8.09 -12.05 11.14
C THR A 60 -7.32 -10.74 11.09
N VAL A 61 -6.22 -10.68 11.85
CA VAL A 61 -5.24 -9.59 11.75
C VAL A 61 -4.16 -10.03 10.77
N ARG A 62 -3.82 -9.16 9.82
CA ARG A 62 -2.74 -9.38 8.86
C ARG A 62 -1.79 -8.21 8.89
N ASP A 63 -0.52 -8.52 8.65
CA ASP A 63 0.53 -7.53 8.54
C ASP A 63 0.87 -7.24 7.07
N ARG A 64 1.86 -6.37 6.90
CA ARG A 64 2.40 -5.99 5.59
C ARG A 64 2.99 -7.17 4.83
N ALA A 65 3.70 -8.08 5.51
CA ALA A 65 4.35 -9.22 4.85
C ALA A 65 3.31 -10.18 4.29
N ALA A 66 2.23 -10.43 5.03
CA ALA A 66 1.07 -11.18 4.58
C ALA A 66 0.41 -10.56 3.35
N PHE A 67 0.24 -9.23 3.32
CA PHE A 67 -0.34 -8.55 2.16
C PHE A 67 0.55 -8.69 0.92
N ILE A 68 1.86 -8.47 1.06
CA ILE A 68 2.83 -8.63 -0.04
C ILE A 68 2.77 -10.05 -0.59
N ALA A 69 2.83 -11.06 0.27
CA ALA A 69 2.77 -12.46 -0.15
C ALA A 69 1.48 -12.76 -0.92
N PHE A 70 0.34 -12.28 -0.44
CA PHE A 70 -0.94 -12.50 -1.10
C PHE A 70 -1.01 -11.84 -2.48
N VAL A 71 -0.57 -10.57 -2.60
CA VAL A 71 -0.52 -9.87 -3.89
C VAL A 71 0.39 -10.60 -4.87
N ASN A 72 1.56 -11.04 -4.42
CA ASN A 72 2.52 -11.75 -5.27
C ASN A 72 1.96 -13.08 -5.76
N THR A 73 1.38 -13.89 -4.87
CA THR A 73 0.77 -15.17 -5.25
C THR A 73 -0.40 -14.99 -6.21
N HIS A 74 -1.28 -14.02 -5.96
CA HIS A 74 -2.50 -13.84 -6.75
C HIS A 74 -2.24 -13.22 -8.13
N THR A 75 -1.15 -12.44 -8.26
CA THR A 75 -0.80 -11.77 -9.52
C THR A 75 0.29 -12.49 -10.31
N GLY A 76 1.04 -13.40 -9.69
CA GLY A 76 2.22 -14.03 -10.28
C GLY A 76 3.40 -13.08 -10.52
N LYS A 77 3.37 -11.86 -9.95
CA LYS A 77 4.40 -10.82 -10.09
C LYS A 77 4.92 -10.41 -8.72
N ASP A 78 6.19 -10.02 -8.65
CA ASP A 78 6.76 -9.53 -7.38
C ASP A 78 6.50 -8.03 -7.20
N PHE A 79 5.59 -7.69 -6.28
CA PHE A 79 5.26 -6.32 -5.88
C PHE A 79 5.99 -5.87 -4.60
N THR A 80 6.88 -6.69 -4.04
CA THR A 80 7.55 -6.43 -2.76
C THR A 80 8.26 -5.07 -2.77
N GLN A 81 9.07 -4.81 -3.79
CA GLN A 81 9.81 -3.55 -3.91
C GLN A 81 8.86 -2.35 -4.05
N LEU A 82 7.80 -2.49 -4.86
CA LEU A 82 6.82 -1.42 -5.07
C LEU A 82 6.13 -1.06 -3.76
N ILE A 83 5.55 -2.06 -3.08
CA ILE A 83 4.84 -1.86 -1.82
C ILE A 83 5.78 -1.25 -0.78
N ASN A 84 6.99 -1.79 -0.66
CA ASN A 84 7.94 -1.31 0.33
C ASN A 84 8.38 0.14 0.08
N THR A 85 8.68 0.47 -1.18
CA THR A 85 9.09 1.82 -1.57
C THR A 85 7.97 2.82 -1.32
N TRP A 86 6.72 2.48 -1.65
CA TRP A 86 5.58 3.35 -1.38
C TRP A 86 5.32 3.58 0.10
N LEU A 87 5.51 2.57 0.93
CA LEU A 87 5.28 2.68 2.36
C LEU A 87 6.40 3.39 3.11
N ASP A 88 7.65 3.21 2.70
CA ASP A 88 8.80 3.65 3.51
C ASP A 88 9.53 4.90 2.96
N SER A 89 9.34 5.24 1.68
CA SER A 89 10.08 6.34 1.06
C SER A 89 9.68 7.71 1.63
N PRO A 90 10.64 8.58 2.03
CA PRO A 90 10.35 9.94 2.48
C PRO A 90 9.85 10.86 1.36
N THR A 91 9.96 10.43 0.09
CA THR A 91 9.46 11.15 -1.08
C THR A 91 8.50 10.29 -1.89
N THR A 92 7.61 10.93 -2.66
CA THR A 92 6.68 10.23 -3.56
C THR A 92 7.48 9.36 -4.54
N PRO A 93 7.27 8.03 -4.56
CA PRO A 93 7.88 7.18 -5.56
C PRO A 93 7.39 7.54 -6.97
N LYS A 94 8.25 7.34 -7.97
CA LYS A 94 7.91 7.56 -9.38
C LYS A 94 7.17 6.38 -9.97
#